data_AF-A0A8S3J472-F1
#
_entry.id   AF-A0A8S3J472-F1
#
_cell.length_a   1.000
_cell.length_b   1.000
_cell.length_c   1.000
_cell.angle_alpha   90.00
_cell.angle_beta   90.00
_cell.angle_gamma   90.00
#
_symmetry.space_group_name_H-M   'P 1'
#
loop_
_entity.id
_entity.type
_entity.pdbx_description
1 polymer ?
#
loop_
_entity_poly.entity_id
_entity_poly.type
_entity_poly.pdbx_seq_one_letter_code
_entity_poly.pdbx_strand_id
1 'polypeptide(L)'
;RLPGKEIKEECAKLLEGLKQWPEAAELFEKAESWDSAAIAYIKMKNWIKVSEILPNVNTPKIHSMYAKARENEGRFKEACAAYMKAGEWENAIR
;
A
#
# COMPACT_ATOMS: atom_id res chain seq x y z
N ARG A 1 10.58 -1.86 23.14
CA ARG A 1 9.42 -1.55 22.27
C ARG A 1 9.17 -0.06 22.36
N LEU A 2 9.20 0.66 21.24
CA LEU A 2 9.01 2.12 21.25
C LEU A 2 7.51 2.41 21.40
N PRO A 3 7.04 2.92 22.56
CA PRO A 3 5.62 3.20 22.78
C PRO A 3 5.04 4.15 21.73
N GLY A 4 5.87 5.00 21.12
CA GLY A 4 5.45 5.91 20.06
C GLY A 4 5.04 5.25 18.75
N LYS A 5 5.52 4.04 18.41
CA LYS A 5 5.11 3.36 17.16
C LYS A 5 3.69 2.79 17.28
N GLU A 6 3.42 2.06 18.36
CA GLU A 6 2.11 1.46 18.61
C GLU A 6 1.01 2.53 18.72
N ILE A 7 1.29 3.66 19.39
CA ILE A 7 0.34 4.79 19.49
C ILE A 7 0.08 5.40 18.11
N LYS A 8 1.11 5.59 17.28
CA LYS A 8 0.93 6.11 15.91
C LYS A 8 0.09 5.18 15.04
N GLU A 9 0.29 3.87 15.14
CA GLU A 9 -0.52 2.90 14.39
C GLU A 9 -1.99 2.89 14.85
N GLU A 10 -2.24 2.96 16.17
CA GLU A 10 -3.61 3.05 16.71
C GLU A 10 -4.32 4.32 16.26
N CYS A 11 -3.64 5.48 16.32
CA CYS A 11 -4.16 6.73 15.79
C CYS A 11 -4.42 6.67 14.28
N ALA A 12 -3.55 6.01 13.51
CA ALA A 12 -3.71 5.86 12.06
C ALA A 12 -4.95 5.01 11.72
N LYS A 13 -5.19 3.92 12.46
CA LYS A 13 -6.40 3.09 12.32
C LYS A 13 -7.68 3.86 12.66
N LEU A 14 -7.65 4.71 13.69
CA LEU A 14 -8.78 5.59 14.00
C LEU A 14 -9.07 6.56 12.85
N LEU A 15 -8.02 7.18 12.29
CA LEU A 15 -8.13 8.06 11.12
C LEU A 15 -8.67 7.32 9.88
N GLU A 16 -8.24 6.07 9.64
CA GLU A 16 -8.83 5.22 8.59
C GLU A 16 -10.35 5.00 8.81
N GLY A 17 -10.77 4.77 10.06
CA GLY A 17 -12.19 4.64 10.43
C GLY A 17 -12.98 5.92 10.17
N LEU A 18 -12.35 7.07 10.34
CA LEU A 18 -12.89 8.39 10.02
C LEU A 18 -12.78 8.75 8.52
N LYS A 19 -12.24 7.84 7.69
CA LYS A 19 -11.94 8.05 6.27
C LYS A 19 -10.95 9.19 5.97
N GLN A 20 -10.16 9.59 6.97
CA GLN A 20 -9.04 10.51 6.83
C GLN A 20 -7.81 9.76 6.33
N TRP A 21 -7.90 9.28 5.09
CA TRP A 21 -6.85 8.48 4.46
C TRP A 21 -5.50 9.20 4.30
N PRO A 22 -5.43 10.51 3.94
CA PRO A 22 -4.15 11.21 3.82
C PRO A 22 -3.38 11.21 5.14
N GLU A 23 -4.03 11.61 6.22
CA GLU A 23 -3.45 11.72 7.55
C GLU A 23 -3.09 10.35 8.12
N ALA A 24 -3.94 9.34 7.88
CA ALA A 24 -3.65 7.96 8.25
C ALA A 24 -2.38 7.42 7.56
N ALA A 25 -2.25 7.65 6.25
CA ALA A 25 -1.11 7.17 5.46
C ALA A 25 0.22 7.79 5.92
N GLU A 26 0.25 9.10 6.16
CA GLU A 26 1.43 9.78 6.71
C GLU A 26 1.82 9.24 8.09
N LEU A 27 0.83 8.92 8.93
CA LEU A 27 1.09 8.41 10.27
C LEU A 27 1.60 6.97 10.25
N PHE A 28 1.11 6.14 9.32
CA PHE A 28 1.65 4.81 9.05
C PHE A 28 3.08 4.86 8.53
N GLU A 29 3.42 5.77 7.62
CA GLU A 29 4.82 5.99 7.18
C GLU A 29 5.72 6.37 8.36
N LYS A 30 5.28 7.32 9.20
CA LYS A 30 6.02 7.75 10.41
C LYS A 30 6.11 6.67 11.49
N ALA A 31 5.31 5.61 11.38
CA ALA A 31 5.35 4.42 12.22
C ALA A 31 6.15 3.28 11.56
N GLU A 32 6.71 3.50 10.37
CA GLU A 32 7.40 2.47 9.56
C GLU A 32 6.49 1.26 9.28
N SER A 33 5.19 1.51 9.16
CA SER A 33 4.15 0.53 8.87
C SER A 33 3.83 0.59 7.37
N TRP A 34 4.79 0.16 6.56
CA TRP A 34 4.75 0.31 5.09
C TRP A 34 3.55 -0.40 4.46
N ASP A 35 3.18 -1.57 4.97
CA ASP A 35 2.03 -2.34 4.48
C ASP A 35 0.72 -1.56 4.65
N SER A 36 0.50 -1.00 5.84
CA SER A 36 -0.68 -0.20 6.16
C SER A 36 -0.71 1.11 5.38
N ALA A 37 0.44 1.78 5.26
CA ALA A 37 0.58 2.99 4.43
C ALA A 37 0.24 2.72 2.96
N ALA A 38 0.72 1.60 2.40
CA ALA A 38 0.43 1.21 1.03
C ALA A 38 -1.06 0.96 0.81
N ILE A 39 -1.74 0.27 1.73
CA ILE A 39 -3.20 0.08 1.65
C ILE A 39 -3.92 1.43 1.65
N ALA A 40 -3.55 2.34 2.55
CA ALA A 40 -4.15 3.67 2.64
C ALA A 40 -3.95 4.47 1.34
N TYR A 41 -2.74 4.48 0.79
CA TYR A 41 -2.46 5.17 -0.47
C TYR A 41 -3.15 4.52 -1.69
N ILE A 42 -3.27 3.18 -1.73
CA ILE A 42 -4.03 2.48 -2.77
C ILE A 42 -5.50 2.91 -2.73
N LYS A 43 -6.11 2.99 -1.53
CA LYS A 43 -7.50 3.47 -1.36
C LYS A 43 -7.68 4.91 -1.85
N MET A 44 -6.69 5.76 -1.63
CA MET A 44 -6.67 7.14 -2.13
C MET A 44 -6.36 7.26 -3.62
N LYS A 45 -5.99 6.15 -4.29
CA LYS A 45 -5.41 6.15 -5.64
C LYS A 45 -4.15 7.02 -5.77
N ASN A 46 -3.39 7.17 -4.69
CA ASN A 46 -2.13 7.90 -4.70
C ASN A 46 -0.99 6.98 -5.17
N TRP A 47 -0.97 6.67 -6.46
CA TRP A 47 -0.04 5.71 -7.05
C TRP A 47 1.42 6.14 -6.97
N ILE A 48 1.68 7.45 -6.94
CA ILE A 48 3.03 8.00 -6.79
C ILE A 48 3.59 7.53 -5.45
N LYS A 49 2.87 7.83 -4.36
CA LYS A 49 3.27 7.41 -3.01
C LYS A 49 3.36 5.90 -2.88
N VAL A 50 2.38 5.16 -3.40
CA VAL A 50 2.42 3.68 -3.37
C VAL A 50 3.71 3.17 -4.03
N SER A 51 4.09 3.70 -5.19
CA SER A 51 5.31 3.27 -5.91
C SER A 51 6.60 3.62 -5.18
N GLU A 52 6.63 4.75 -4.44
CA GLU A 52 7.78 5.16 -3.62
C GLU A 52 7.98 4.23 -2.42
N ILE A 53 6.91 3.79 -1.77
CA ILE A 53 7.00 2.93 -0.58
C ILE A 53 6.95 1.43 -0.90
N LEU A 54 6.47 1.03 -2.09
CA LEU A 54 6.38 -0.37 -2.52
C LEU A 54 7.69 -1.16 -2.34
N PRO A 55 8.90 -0.60 -2.58
CA PRO A 55 10.17 -1.28 -2.33
C PRO A 55 10.41 -1.60 -0.84
N ASN A 56 9.81 -0.86 0.09
CA ASN A 56 9.89 -1.11 1.53
C ASN A 56 8.84 -2.14 2.00
N VAL A 57 7.84 -2.42 1.17
CA VAL A 57 6.79 -3.40 1.44
C VAL A 57 7.28 -4.78 0.99
N ASN A 58 7.49 -5.67 1.96
CA ASN A 58 7.90 -7.05 1.69
C ASN A 58 6.72 -8.02 1.57
N THR A 59 5.49 -7.55 1.87
CA THR A 59 4.30 -8.40 1.89
C THR A 59 3.73 -8.60 0.48
N PRO A 60 3.76 -9.82 -0.10
CA PRO A 60 3.32 -10.08 -1.47
C PRO A 60 1.86 -9.67 -1.74
N LYS A 61 0.99 -9.85 -0.74
CA LYS A 61 -0.43 -9.46 -0.84
C LYS A 61 -0.63 -7.99 -1.20
N ILE A 62 0.23 -7.10 -0.72
CA ILE A 62 0.14 -5.67 -1.02
C ILE A 62 0.53 -5.39 -2.47
N HIS A 63 1.56 -6.08 -2.98
CA HIS A 63 1.95 -6.02 -4.39
C HIS A 63 0.80 -6.50 -5.29
N SER A 64 0.10 -7.57 -4.92
CA SER A 64 -1.11 -8.04 -5.63
C SER A 64 -2.25 -7.02 -5.59
N MET A 65 -2.52 -6.41 -4.44
CA MET A 65 -3.54 -5.37 -4.30
C MET A 65 -3.23 -4.16 -5.18
N TYR A 66 -1.98 -3.71 -5.18
CA TYR A 66 -1.52 -2.64 -6.06
C TYR A 66 -1.68 -3.04 -7.53
N ALA A 67 -1.19 -4.22 -7.92
CA ALA A 67 -1.28 -4.72 -9.29
C ALA A 67 -2.73 -4.74 -9.81
N LYS A 68 -3.65 -5.31 -9.04
CA LYS A 68 -5.09 -5.33 -9.37
C LYS A 68 -5.70 -3.93 -9.50
N ALA A 69 -5.26 -3.00 -8.65
CA ALA A 69 -5.73 -1.62 -8.75
C ALA A 69 -5.20 -0.91 -10.01
N ARG A 70 -3.96 -1.19 -10.43
CA ARG A 70 -3.38 -0.68 -11.69
C ARG A 70 -4.04 -1.30 -12.90
N GLU A 71 -4.34 -2.60 -12.87
CA GLU A 71 -5.09 -3.31 -13.90
C GLU A 71 -6.47 -2.67 -14.14
N ASN A 72 -7.19 -2.36 -13.06
CA ASN A 72 -8.49 -1.69 -13.16
C ASN A 72 -8.41 -0.24 -13.69
N GLU A 73 -7.24 0.41 -13.65
CA GLU A 73 -6.99 1.68 -14.33
C GLU A 73 -6.50 1.53 -15.78
N GLY A 74 -6.40 0.30 -16.29
CA GLY A 74 -5.84 0.01 -17.62
C GLY A 74 -4.31 0.11 -17.68
N ARG A 75 -3.63 0.18 -16.53
CA ARG A 75 -2.16 0.29 -16.41
C ARG A 75 -1.53 -1.09 -16.33
N PHE A 76 -1.75 -1.91 -17.36
CA PHE A 76 -1.34 -3.32 -17.38
C PHE A 76 0.18 -3.53 -17.18
N LYS A 77 1.03 -2.64 -17.72
CA LYS A 77 2.49 -2.76 -17.56
C LYS A 77 2.94 -2.68 -16.09
N GLU A 78 2.35 -1.75 -15.34
CA GLU A 78 2.65 -1.58 -13.92
C GLU A 78 2.03 -2.72 -13.10
N ALA A 79 0.84 -3.16 -13.48
CA ALA A 79 0.19 -4.32 -12.88
C ALA A 79 1.05 -5.59 -13.03
N CYS A 80 1.56 -5.87 -14.24
CA CYS A 80 2.42 -7.03 -14.50
C CYS A 80 3.69 -7.01 -13.64
N ALA A 81 4.37 -5.86 -13.57
CA ALA A 81 5.58 -5.73 -12.76
C ALA A 81 5.30 -5.97 -11.27
N ALA A 82 4.16 -5.51 -10.77
CA ALA A 82 3.73 -5.73 -9.39
C ALA A 82 3.28 -7.19 -9.14
N TYR A 83 2.54 -7.81 -10.06
CA TYR A 83 2.18 -9.23 -9.99
C TYR A 83 3.42 -10.13 -10.00
N MET A 84 4.43 -9.82 -10.81
CA MET A 84 5.71 -10.52 -10.79
C MET A 84 6.40 -10.44 -9.42
N LYS A 85 6.41 -9.24 -8.80
CA LYS A 85 6.94 -9.07 -7.44
C LYS A 85 6.11 -9.82 -6.37
N ALA A 86 4.81 -9.94 -6.59
CA ALA A 86 3.92 -10.72 -5.72
C ALA A 86 4.07 -12.24 -5.92
N GLY A 87 4.76 -12.69 -6.97
CA GLY A 87 4.83 -14.11 -7.36
C GLY A 87 3.57 -14.62 -8.07
N GLU A 88 2.68 -13.72 -8.51
CA GLU A 88 1.43 -14.04 -9.21
C GLU A 88 1.62 -13.97 -10.74
N TRP A 89 2.48 -14.84 -11.26
CA TRP A 89 2.86 -14.86 -12.68
C TRP A 89 1.66 -15.08 -13.61
N GLU A 90 0.66 -15.86 -13.18
CA GLU A 90 -0.56 -16.13 -13.95
C GLU A 90 -1.36 -14.85 -14.22
N ASN A 91 -1.40 -13.94 -13.24
CA ASN A 91 -2.07 -12.64 -13.38
C ASN A 91 -1.23 -11.65 -14.20
N ALA A 92 0.08 -11.87 -14.34
CA ALA A 92 0.98 -11.03 -15.13
C ALA A 92 0.96 -11.33 -16.64
N ILE A 93 0.39 -12.46 -17.07
CA ILE A 93 0.43 -12.94 -18.47
C ILE A 93 -0.93 -12.73 -19.19
N ARG A 94 -1.97 -12.33 -18.47
CA ARG A 94 -3.36 -12.34 -18.94
C ARG A 94 -3.79 -11.11 -19.74
#